data_AF-A0A8S3JEF7-F1
#
_entry.id   AF-A0A8S3JEF7-F1
#
_cell.length_a   1.000
_cell.length_b   1.000
_cell.length_c   1.000
_cell.angle_alpha   90.00
_cell.angle_beta   90.00
_cell.angle_gamma   90.00
#
_symmetry.space_group_name_H-M   'P 1'
#
loop_
_entity.id
_entity.type
_entity.pdbx_description
1 polymer ?
#
loop_
_entity_poly.entity_id
_entity_poly.type
_entity_poly.pdbx_seq_one_letter_code
_entity_poly.pdbx_strand_id
1 'polypeptide(L)'
;MNLDLSPSNEFIFIREFILIDTDNNYLNRLSFISEIFVERIKNLTNLSLSDNPTLIHWDPFINRLGILKHLQELIINNCGIETIKLINQDDSIELFPSLKYLYMSDNTISLYSSINELSRIKSLISFGILRNPIYGLNQLENETPKQMTIARLPNLTHLNRVSISRDERQGAKMNYLQSYEQVNFDKKLDFINEHRQYQLLIEKH
;
A
#
# COMPACT_ATOMS: atom_id res chain seq x y z
N MET A 1 12.73 -31.99 -8.79
CA MET A 1 13.90 -31.66 -7.96
C MET A 1 13.41 -30.64 -6.95
N ASN A 2 13.41 -31.01 -5.66
CA ASN A 2 12.83 -30.22 -4.58
C ASN A 2 13.47 -28.82 -4.53
N LEU A 3 12.64 -27.77 -4.57
CA LEU A 3 13.09 -26.42 -4.27
C LEU A 3 13.30 -26.35 -2.76
N ASP A 4 14.57 -26.41 -2.36
CA ASP A 4 15.02 -26.15 -1.01
C ASP A 4 14.83 -24.65 -0.72
N LEU A 5 13.71 -24.32 -0.06
CA LEU A 5 13.44 -22.98 0.47
C LEU A 5 14.21 -22.82 1.80
N SER A 6 15.54 -22.78 1.70
CA SER A 6 16.38 -22.42 2.84
C SER A 6 16.20 -20.93 3.18
N PRO A 7 16.38 -20.51 4.45
CA PRO A 7 16.12 -19.15 4.91
C PRO A 7 17.30 -18.22 4.57
N SER A 8 17.55 -18.02 3.28
CA SER A 8 18.40 -16.93 2.79
C SER A 8 17.50 -15.75 2.42
N ASN A 9 17.91 -14.53 2.79
CA ASN A 9 17.28 -13.23 2.51
C ASN A 9 17.17 -12.90 1.00
N GLU A 10 16.59 -13.80 0.21
CA GLU A 10 16.41 -13.63 -1.22
C GLU A 10 15.12 -12.87 -1.49
N PHE A 11 15.25 -11.78 -2.25
CA PHE A 11 14.11 -11.11 -2.86
C PHE A 11 13.41 -12.09 -3.81
N ILE A 12 12.17 -12.46 -3.52
CA ILE A 12 11.37 -13.21 -4.48
C ILE A 12 10.73 -12.21 -5.45
N PHE A 13 11.32 -12.13 -6.63
CA PHE A 13 10.74 -11.45 -7.78
C PHE A 13 9.78 -12.38 -8.49
N ILE A 14 8.47 -12.20 -8.29
CA ILE A 14 7.45 -12.86 -9.11
C ILE A 14 7.17 -11.96 -10.32
N ARG A 15 8.14 -11.92 -11.24
CA ARG A 15 7.96 -11.50 -12.63
C ARG A 15 8.41 -12.68 -13.47
N GLU A 16 7.51 -13.29 -14.23
CA GLU A 16 7.80 -14.43 -15.10
C GLU A 16 8.45 -15.67 -14.43
N PHE A 17 8.37 -15.82 -13.11
CA PHE A 17 8.57 -17.13 -12.49
C PHE A 17 7.23 -17.83 -12.39
N ILE A 18 7.11 -18.87 -13.20
CA ILE A 18 6.28 -20.04 -12.96
C ILE A 18 6.43 -20.40 -11.48
N LEU A 19 5.45 -20.05 -10.66
CA LEU A 19 5.28 -20.74 -9.39
C LEU A 19 4.99 -22.18 -9.77
N ILE A 20 5.95 -23.07 -9.55
CA ILE A 20 5.69 -24.50 -9.54
C ILE A 20 4.82 -24.72 -8.30
N ASP A 21 3.51 -24.68 -8.51
CA ASP A 21 2.61 -25.42 -7.64
C ASP A 21 3.10 -26.88 -7.61
N THR A 22 2.86 -27.58 -6.50
CA THR A 22 3.27 -28.98 -6.28
C THR A 22 2.84 -29.95 -7.39
N ASP A 23 2.00 -29.50 -8.32
CA ASP A 23 1.50 -30.21 -9.49
C ASP A 23 2.11 -29.79 -10.85
N ASN A 24 3.24 -29.05 -10.91
CA ASN A 24 3.93 -28.69 -12.17
C ASN A 24 3.07 -27.92 -13.20
N ASN A 25 2.08 -27.15 -12.77
CA ASN A 25 1.30 -26.30 -13.67
C ASN A 25 1.96 -24.92 -13.81
N TYR A 26 2.23 -24.51 -15.05
CA TYR A 26 2.73 -23.18 -15.41
C TYR A 26 1.73 -22.10 -14.96
N LEU A 27 1.93 -21.50 -13.79
CA LEU A 27 1.09 -20.40 -13.30
C LEU A 27 1.39 -19.10 -14.07
N ASN A 28 0.97 -19.03 -15.33
CA ASN A 28 1.01 -17.80 -16.11
C ASN A 28 -0.03 -16.75 -15.67
N ARG A 29 -0.77 -16.99 -14.57
CA ARG A 29 -1.76 -16.08 -13.99
C ARG A 29 -1.90 -16.36 -12.50
N LEU A 30 -1.33 -15.52 -11.62
CA LEU A 30 -1.74 -15.47 -10.22
C LEU A 30 -3.14 -14.85 -10.17
N SER A 31 -4.16 -15.65 -10.47
CA SER A 31 -5.57 -15.28 -10.28
C SER A 31 -6.01 -15.49 -8.84
N PHE A 32 -5.15 -16.08 -7.98
CA PHE A 32 -5.46 -16.37 -6.59
C PHE A 32 -4.18 -16.50 -5.74
N ILE A 33 -4.20 -15.90 -4.55
CA ILE A 33 -3.19 -16.09 -3.50
C ILE A 33 -3.79 -17.08 -2.49
N SER A 34 -3.31 -18.33 -2.49
CA SER A 34 -3.84 -19.38 -1.61
C SER A 34 -3.22 -19.36 -0.22
N GLU A 35 -3.88 -19.96 0.77
CA GLU A 35 -3.33 -20.11 2.12
C GLU A 35 -2.04 -20.93 2.13
N ILE A 36 -1.97 -21.97 1.30
CA ILE A 36 -0.77 -22.79 1.10
C ILE A 36 0.38 -21.91 0.58
N PHE A 37 0.10 -21.01 -0.37
CA PHE A 37 1.11 -20.08 -0.86
C PHE A 37 1.59 -19.14 0.24
N VAL A 38 0.68 -18.52 1.00
CA VAL A 38 1.02 -17.65 2.14
C VAL A 38 1.90 -18.37 3.16
N GLU A 39 1.57 -19.62 3.51
CA GLU A 39 2.37 -20.44 4.42
C GLU A 39 3.78 -20.72 3.89
N ARG A 40 3.94 -20.96 2.58
CA ARG A 40 5.25 -21.19 1.96
C ARG A 40 6.13 -19.96 1.99
N ILE A 41 5.54 -18.76 1.89
CA ILE A 41 6.27 -17.49 1.87
C ILE A 41 6.32 -16.78 3.22
N LYS A 42 5.95 -17.46 4.32
CA LYS A 42 5.72 -16.78 5.61
C LYS A 42 6.93 -16.08 6.21
N ASN A 43 8.12 -16.52 5.83
CA ASN A 43 9.40 -15.97 6.29
C ASN A 43 9.99 -14.92 5.33
N LEU A 44 9.35 -14.65 4.19
CA LEU A 44 9.87 -13.66 3.25
C LEU A 44 9.82 -12.25 3.83
N THR A 45 10.88 -11.50 3.56
CA THR A 45 10.97 -10.08 3.89
C THR A 45 10.64 -9.18 2.70
N ASN A 46 10.77 -9.67 1.47
CA ASN A 46 10.60 -8.88 0.26
C ASN A 46 9.84 -9.69 -0.77
N LEU A 47 8.77 -9.10 -1.33
CA LEU A 47 7.93 -9.74 -2.33
C LEU A 47 7.58 -8.75 -3.44
N SER A 48 7.82 -9.16 -4.70
CA SER A 48 7.30 -8.45 -5.86
C SER A 48 6.24 -9.27 -6.55
N LEU A 49 5.06 -8.69 -6.72
CA LEU A 49 3.93 -9.18 -7.52
C LEU A 49 3.70 -8.32 -8.77
N SER A 50 4.68 -7.52 -9.19
CA SER A 50 4.54 -6.66 -10.36
C SER A 50 4.23 -7.40 -11.65
N ASP A 51 3.55 -6.72 -12.57
CA ASP A 51 3.12 -7.24 -13.89
C ASP A 51 2.16 -8.43 -13.80
N ASN A 52 1.31 -8.45 -12.78
CA ASN A 52 0.21 -9.43 -12.65
C ASN A 52 -1.13 -8.72 -12.89
N PRO A 53 -1.58 -8.57 -14.15
CA PRO A 53 -2.78 -7.81 -14.49
C PRO A 53 -4.10 -8.45 -14.00
N THR A 54 -4.02 -9.64 -13.41
CA THR A 54 -5.16 -10.32 -12.77
C THR A 54 -5.35 -9.89 -11.31
N LEU A 55 -4.39 -9.18 -10.71
CA LEU A 55 -4.44 -8.68 -9.33
C LEU A 55 -5.07 -7.29 -9.24
N ILE A 56 -6.23 -7.09 -9.89
CA ILE A 56 -6.95 -5.80 -9.94
C ILE A 56 -7.56 -5.46 -8.57
N HIS A 57 -7.99 -6.47 -7.82
CA HIS A 57 -8.61 -6.28 -6.52
C HIS A 57 -7.60 -6.48 -5.38
N TRP A 58 -7.59 -5.56 -4.42
CA TRP A 58 -6.78 -5.70 -3.21
C TRP A 58 -7.28 -6.83 -2.31
N ASP A 59 -8.59 -6.93 -2.13
CA ASP A 59 -9.25 -8.02 -1.40
C ASP A 59 -9.88 -9.01 -2.39
N PRO A 60 -9.76 -10.34 -2.18
CA PRO A 60 -9.10 -11.01 -1.05
C PRO A 60 -7.58 -11.17 -1.20
N PHE A 61 -7.02 -10.89 -2.38
CA PHE A 61 -5.69 -11.37 -2.76
C PHE A 61 -4.58 -10.80 -1.89
N ILE A 62 -4.41 -9.48 -1.90
CA ILE A 62 -3.34 -8.80 -1.19
C ILE A 62 -3.59 -8.86 0.32
N ASN A 63 -4.84 -8.80 0.77
CA ASN A 63 -5.18 -8.92 2.20
C ASN A 63 -4.68 -10.24 2.84
N ARG A 64 -4.64 -11.35 2.09
CA ARG A 64 -4.07 -12.62 2.58
C ARG A 64 -2.59 -12.52 2.91
N LEU A 65 -1.85 -11.62 2.27
CA LEU A 65 -0.44 -11.36 2.60
C LEU A 65 -0.28 -10.51 3.86
N GLY A 66 -1.36 -9.87 4.34
CA GLY A 66 -1.32 -9.01 5.51
C GLY A 66 -0.98 -9.75 6.80
N ILE A 67 -1.14 -11.08 6.86
CA ILE A 67 -0.75 -11.85 8.05
C ILE A 67 0.77 -12.07 8.15
N LEU A 68 1.52 -11.83 7.07
CA LEU A 68 2.94 -12.11 6.99
C LEU A 68 3.75 -11.21 7.93
N LYS A 69 4.28 -11.79 9.01
CA LYS A 69 4.94 -11.04 10.09
C LYS A 69 6.34 -10.55 9.72
N HIS A 70 6.95 -11.13 8.70
CA HIS A 70 8.31 -10.76 8.28
C HIS A 70 8.36 -9.90 7.03
N LEU A 71 7.25 -9.73 6.30
CA LEU A 71 7.21 -8.99 5.05
C LEU A 71 7.45 -7.49 5.30
N GLN A 72 8.57 -6.98 4.80
CA GLN A 72 9.03 -5.60 4.94
C GLN A 72 8.87 -4.79 3.66
N GLU A 73 8.99 -5.42 2.49
CA GLU A 73 8.80 -4.75 1.20
C GLU A 73 7.82 -5.51 0.31
N LEU A 74 6.88 -4.76 -0.26
CA LEU A 74 5.90 -5.26 -1.20
C LEU A 74 5.88 -4.37 -2.45
N ILE A 75 6.17 -4.96 -3.60
CA ILE A 75 6.14 -4.30 -4.91
C ILE A 75 4.97 -4.87 -5.70
N ILE A 76 4.01 -4.03 -6.08
CA ILE A 76 2.82 -4.39 -6.84
C ILE A 76 2.62 -3.37 -7.96
N ASN A 77 3.69 -3.07 -8.72
CA ASN A 77 3.58 -2.18 -9.88
C ASN A 77 2.88 -2.88 -11.05
N ASN A 78 2.10 -2.15 -11.85
CA ASN A 78 1.52 -2.67 -13.10
C ASN A 78 0.62 -3.90 -12.93
N CYS A 79 -0.30 -3.85 -11.95
CA CYS A 79 -1.27 -4.92 -11.72
C CYS A 79 -2.72 -4.50 -12.02
N GLY A 80 -2.94 -3.21 -12.30
CA GLY A 80 -4.28 -2.65 -12.52
C GLY A 80 -5.07 -2.44 -11.23
N ILE A 81 -4.41 -2.28 -10.08
CA ILE A 81 -5.10 -2.08 -8.80
C ILE A 81 -5.88 -0.77 -8.80
N GLU A 82 -7.19 -0.85 -8.59
CA GLU A 82 -8.09 0.32 -8.58
C GLU A 82 -8.28 0.89 -7.17
N THR A 83 -8.39 0.01 -6.18
CA THR A 83 -8.71 0.37 -4.79
C THR A 83 -7.90 -0.45 -3.80
N ILE A 84 -7.50 0.18 -2.70
CA ILE A 84 -6.86 -0.45 -1.54
C ILE A 84 -7.91 -0.52 -0.43
N LYS A 85 -8.10 -1.70 0.15
CA LYS A 85 -9.00 -1.88 1.29
C LYS A 85 -8.46 -2.96 2.22
N LEU A 86 -8.04 -2.57 3.42
CA LEU A 86 -7.52 -3.51 4.40
C LEU A 86 -8.69 -4.15 5.14
N ILE A 87 -9.01 -5.40 4.81
CA ILE A 87 -10.11 -6.14 5.44
C ILE A 87 -9.51 -7.27 6.26
N ASN A 88 -9.72 -7.24 7.56
CA ASN A 88 -9.43 -8.33 8.47
C ASN A 88 -10.74 -8.95 8.95
N GLN A 89 -10.72 -10.25 9.25
CA GLN A 89 -11.88 -10.94 9.84
C GLN A 89 -12.02 -10.61 11.34
N ASP A 90 -10.91 -10.16 11.95
CA ASP A 90 -10.83 -9.77 13.35
C ASP A 90 -10.11 -8.41 13.42
N ASP A 91 -10.85 -7.38 13.86
CA ASP A 91 -10.37 -6.00 13.99
C ASP A 91 -9.15 -5.88 14.91
N SER A 92 -8.88 -6.87 15.78
CA SER A 92 -7.71 -6.90 16.65
C SER A 92 -6.41 -7.26 15.91
N ILE A 93 -6.49 -7.83 14.70
CA ILE A 93 -5.33 -8.26 13.93
C ILE A 93 -4.90 -7.13 12.99
N GLU A 94 -3.72 -6.56 13.27
CA GLU A 94 -3.05 -5.65 12.35
C GLU A 94 -2.55 -6.40 11.10
N LEU A 95 -3.05 -6.00 9.92
CA LEU A 95 -2.51 -6.43 8.65
C LEU A 95 -1.22 -5.68 8.33
N PHE A 96 -0.26 -6.38 7.73
CA PHE A 96 1.05 -5.89 7.32
C PHE A 96 1.87 -5.30 8.48
N PRO A 97 2.03 -6.02 9.61
CA PRO A 97 2.63 -5.44 10.82
C PRO A 97 4.08 -4.96 10.61
N SER A 98 4.83 -5.57 9.69
CA SER A 98 6.24 -5.25 9.42
C SER A 98 6.50 -4.52 8.10
N LEU A 99 5.46 -4.17 7.34
CA LEU A 99 5.61 -3.61 5.99
C LEU A 99 6.10 -2.16 6.04
N LYS A 100 7.34 -1.95 5.59
CA LYS A 100 8.03 -0.66 5.58
C LYS A 100 7.99 0.02 4.22
N TYR A 101 8.04 -0.76 3.15
CA TYR A 101 8.17 -0.28 1.78
C TYR A 101 7.04 -0.84 0.92
N LEU A 102 6.23 0.05 0.33
CA LEU A 102 5.15 -0.32 -0.58
C LEU A 102 5.30 0.45 -1.90
N TYR A 103 5.44 -0.27 -3.01
CA TYR A 103 5.59 0.33 -4.34
C TYR A 103 4.48 -0.17 -5.26
N MET A 104 3.62 0.74 -5.72
CA MET A 104 2.40 0.46 -6.48
C MET A 104 2.28 1.39 -7.70
N SER A 105 3.38 1.65 -8.37
CA SER A 105 3.36 2.46 -9.60
C SER A 105 2.64 1.75 -10.74
N ASP A 106 2.15 2.48 -11.74
CA ASP A 106 1.46 1.90 -12.91
C ASP A 106 0.18 1.13 -12.53
N ASN A 107 -0.61 1.65 -11.60
CA ASN A 107 -1.93 1.10 -11.29
C ASN A 107 -3.02 2.12 -11.63
N THR A 108 -4.26 1.83 -11.27
CA THR A 108 -5.44 2.61 -11.63
C THR A 108 -6.07 3.32 -10.42
N ILE A 109 -5.28 3.52 -9.35
CA ILE A 109 -5.75 4.17 -8.12
C ILE A 109 -6.11 5.64 -8.40
N SER A 110 -7.37 5.98 -8.16
CA SER A 110 -7.93 7.31 -8.44
C SER A 110 -8.45 8.05 -7.19
N LEU A 111 -8.62 7.34 -6.07
CA LEU A 111 -9.28 7.87 -4.86
C LEU A 111 -8.34 7.93 -3.65
N TYR A 112 -8.42 9.02 -2.89
CA TYR A 112 -7.68 9.19 -1.63
C TYR A 112 -8.12 8.22 -0.52
N SER A 113 -9.31 7.63 -0.61
CA SER A 113 -9.76 6.58 0.32
C SER A 113 -8.78 5.40 0.37
N SER A 114 -8.18 5.04 -0.77
CA SER A 114 -7.14 4.00 -0.84
C SER A 114 -5.87 4.40 -0.06
N ILE A 115 -5.52 5.69 -0.09
CA ILE A 115 -4.37 6.22 0.65
C ILE A 115 -4.68 6.26 2.16
N ASN A 116 -5.91 6.60 2.52
CA ASN A 116 -6.35 6.62 3.92
C ASN A 116 -6.26 5.22 4.55
N GLU A 117 -6.60 4.16 3.81
CA GLU A 117 -6.47 2.78 4.26
C GLU A 117 -5.01 2.45 4.63
N LEU A 118 -4.03 2.90 3.84
CA LEU A 118 -2.62 2.67 4.13
C LEU A 118 -2.14 3.32 5.45
N SER A 119 -2.84 4.33 5.97
CA SER A 119 -2.53 4.93 7.28
C SER A 119 -2.72 3.98 8.47
N ARG A 120 -3.38 2.84 8.24
CA ARG A 120 -3.54 1.75 9.22
C ARG A 120 -2.24 0.93 9.36
N ILE A 121 -1.40 0.89 8.34
CA ILE A 121 -0.11 0.18 8.36
C ILE A 121 0.93 1.07 9.07
N LYS A 122 1.11 0.87 10.37
CA LYS A 122 1.95 1.76 11.20
C LYS A 122 3.44 1.72 10.87
N SER A 123 3.91 0.60 10.34
CA SER A 123 5.30 0.39 9.93
C SER A 123 5.65 1.02 8.57
N LEU A 124 4.68 1.53 7.81
CA LEU A 124 4.91 2.05 6.46
C LEU A 124 5.68 3.38 6.50
N ILE A 125 6.91 3.35 5.98
CA ILE A 125 7.82 4.51 5.95
C ILE A 125 8.18 4.96 4.53
N SER A 126 7.96 4.12 3.52
CA SER A 126 8.25 4.45 2.12
C SER A 126 7.13 3.98 1.21
N PHE A 127 6.65 4.88 0.35
CA PHE A 127 5.53 4.61 -0.53
C PHE A 127 5.82 5.13 -1.94
N GLY A 128 5.51 4.35 -2.97
CA GLY A 128 5.56 4.79 -4.36
C GLY A 128 4.26 4.53 -5.08
N ILE A 129 3.75 5.54 -5.78
CA ILE A 129 2.42 5.52 -6.42
C ILE A 129 2.40 6.31 -7.74
N LEU A 130 3.57 6.57 -8.32
CA LEU A 130 3.64 7.20 -9.65
C LEU A 130 2.84 6.42 -10.68
N ARG A 131 2.39 7.08 -11.73
CA ARG A 131 1.62 6.47 -12.83
C ARG A 131 0.32 5.84 -12.35
N ASN A 132 -0.38 6.57 -11.47
CA ASN A 132 -1.75 6.31 -11.06
C ASN A 132 -2.61 7.56 -11.32
N PRO A 133 -3.90 7.42 -11.71
CA PRO A 133 -4.81 8.54 -11.97
C PRO A 133 -4.85 9.61 -10.86
N ILE A 134 -4.68 9.21 -9.60
CA ILE A 134 -4.65 10.13 -8.44
C ILE A 134 -3.54 11.20 -8.51
N TYR A 135 -2.44 10.94 -9.23
CA TYR A 135 -1.37 11.93 -9.47
C TYR A 135 -1.59 12.76 -10.76
N GLY A 136 -2.66 12.50 -11.51
CA GLY A 136 -2.96 13.13 -12.79
C GLY A 136 -1.97 12.76 -13.90
N LEU A 137 -2.02 13.51 -15.01
CA LEU A 137 -1.15 13.30 -16.18
C LEU A 137 0.26 13.89 -15.97
N ASN A 138 0.38 15.05 -15.29
CA ASN A 138 1.64 15.78 -15.07
C ASN A 138 2.20 15.55 -13.66
N GLN A 139 2.58 14.31 -13.38
CA GLN A 139 2.85 13.81 -12.02
C GLN A 139 4.10 14.38 -11.35
N LEU A 140 5.03 14.92 -12.15
CA LEU A 140 6.25 15.57 -11.67
C LEU A 140 6.01 17.03 -11.24
N GLU A 141 4.92 17.65 -11.69
CA GLU A 141 4.59 19.06 -11.46
C GLU A 141 3.38 19.24 -10.52
N ASN A 142 2.59 18.18 -10.34
CA ASN A 142 1.41 18.18 -9.46
C ASN A 142 1.83 18.02 -7.99
N GLU A 143 2.09 19.15 -7.32
CA GLU A 143 2.40 19.17 -5.87
C GLU A 143 1.17 18.80 -5.00
N THR A 144 -0.06 19.02 -5.47
CA THR A 144 -1.27 18.75 -4.67
C THR A 144 -1.42 17.28 -4.28
N PRO A 145 -1.39 16.28 -5.20
CA PRO A 145 -1.46 14.86 -4.83
C PRO A 145 -0.34 14.40 -3.89
N LYS A 146 0.86 14.94 -4.08
CA LYS A 146 2.03 14.69 -3.24
C LYS A 146 1.78 15.17 -1.81
N GLN A 147 1.41 16.44 -1.62
CA GLN A 147 1.07 17.01 -0.32
C GLN A 147 -0.09 16.28 0.35
N MET A 148 -1.14 15.96 -0.42
CA MET A 148 -2.31 15.22 0.05
C MET A 148 -1.94 13.80 0.53
N THR A 149 -0.99 13.14 -0.12
CA THR A 149 -0.47 11.82 0.30
C THR A 149 0.36 11.96 1.58
N ILE A 150 1.26 12.95 1.64
CA ILE A 150 2.13 13.24 2.79
C ILE A 150 1.31 13.54 4.05
N ALA A 151 0.22 14.30 3.93
CA ALA A 151 -0.64 14.65 5.06
C ALA A 151 -1.43 13.44 5.59
N ARG A 152 -1.82 12.51 4.70
CA ARG A 152 -2.60 11.30 5.04
C ARG A 152 -1.76 10.14 5.59
N LEU A 153 -0.45 10.13 5.32
CA LEU A 153 0.48 9.08 5.76
C LEU A 153 1.53 9.66 6.72
N PRO A 154 1.23 9.77 8.02
CA PRO A 154 2.04 10.54 8.97
C PRO A 154 3.42 9.94 9.23
N ASN A 155 3.57 8.62 9.09
CA ASN A 155 4.82 7.89 9.34
C ASN A 155 5.75 7.83 8.13
N LEU A 156 5.26 8.30 6.96
CA LEU A 156 6.02 8.25 5.73
C LEU A 156 7.30 9.08 5.89
N THR A 157 8.43 8.60 5.40
CA THR A 157 9.70 9.35 5.34
C THR A 157 10.15 9.54 3.89
N HIS A 158 9.70 8.66 2.99
CA HIS A 158 9.99 8.70 1.58
C HIS A 158 8.71 8.54 0.75
N LEU A 159 8.51 9.42 -0.23
CA LEU A 159 7.43 9.33 -1.21
C LEU A 159 8.05 9.29 -2.61
N ASN A 160 7.66 8.30 -3.41
CA ASN A 160 8.20 8.08 -4.76
C ASN A 160 9.74 8.06 -4.77
N ARG A 161 10.34 7.43 -3.75
CA ARG A 161 11.80 7.34 -3.50
C ARG A 161 12.51 8.66 -3.20
N VAL A 162 11.76 9.74 -2.98
CA VAL A 162 12.31 11.04 -2.54
C VAL A 162 12.05 11.21 -1.05
N SER A 163 13.07 11.67 -0.31
CA SER A 163 12.95 11.98 1.11
C SER A 163 12.01 13.16 1.34
N ILE A 164 11.14 13.06 2.33
CA ILE A 164 10.20 14.12 2.69
C ILE A 164 10.84 15.00 3.75
N SER A 165 11.00 16.29 3.47
CA SER A 165 11.59 17.22 4.43
C SER A 165 10.60 17.57 5.56
N ARG A 166 11.12 18.12 6.66
CA ARG A 166 10.28 18.61 7.77
C ARG A 166 9.35 19.74 7.32
N ASP A 167 9.86 20.66 6.52
CA ASP A 167 9.09 21.82 6.04
C ASP A 167 8.01 21.38 5.06
N GLU A 168 8.33 20.44 4.18
CA GLU A 168 7.36 19.83 3.27
C GLU A 168 6.25 19.10 4.04
N ARG A 169 6.61 18.34 5.09
CA ARG A 169 5.64 17.70 5.98
C ARG A 169 4.71 18.72 6.62
N GLN A 170 5.26 19.80 7.15
CA GLN A 170 4.48 20.81 7.85
C GLN A 170 3.57 21.56 6.89
N GLY A 171 4.08 21.97 5.72
CA GLY A 171 3.29 22.59 4.66
C GLY A 171 2.15 21.71 4.19
N ALA A 172 2.41 20.41 3.95
CA ALA A 172 1.38 19.45 3.57
C ALA A 172 0.27 19.32 4.62
N LYS A 173 0.61 19.31 5.92
CA LYS A 173 -0.38 19.29 7.01
C LYS A 173 -1.23 20.55 7.04
N MET A 174 -0.62 21.72 6.93
CA MET A 174 -1.36 22.99 6.94
C MET A 174 -2.30 23.09 5.74
N ASN A 175 -1.81 22.77 4.54
CA ASN A 175 -2.62 22.79 3.33
C ASN A 175 -3.78 21.79 3.42
N TYR A 176 -3.52 20.61 4.00
CA TYR A 176 -4.56 19.62 4.24
C TYR A 176 -5.63 20.14 5.20
N LEU A 177 -5.25 20.75 6.34
CA LEU A 177 -6.21 21.34 7.28
C LEU A 177 -7.05 22.43 6.60
N GLN A 178 -6.40 23.40 5.96
CA GLN A 178 -7.06 24.51 5.25
C GLN A 178 -8.04 24.04 4.16
N SER A 179 -7.70 22.94 3.46
CA SER A 179 -8.57 22.37 2.43
C SER A 179 -9.92 21.88 2.97
N TYR A 180 -10.01 21.63 4.28
CA TYR A 180 -11.22 21.16 4.95
C TYR A 180 -11.78 22.16 5.98
N GLU A 181 -11.06 23.23 6.34
CA GLU A 181 -11.51 24.27 7.27
C GLU A 181 -12.82 24.96 6.85
N GLN A 182 -13.09 25.07 5.54
CA GLN A 182 -14.30 25.72 5.00
C GLN A 182 -15.45 24.74 4.69
N VAL A 183 -15.24 23.44 4.88
CA VAL A 183 -16.27 22.44 4.64
C VAL A 183 -17.14 22.35 5.89
N ASN A 184 -18.42 22.71 5.77
CA ASN A 184 -19.35 22.68 6.89
C ASN A 184 -19.69 21.21 7.24
N PHE A 185 -18.98 20.64 8.23
CA PHE A 185 -19.15 19.26 8.65
C PHE A 185 -20.33 19.09 9.60
N ASP A 186 -21.53 19.30 9.09
CA ASP A 186 -22.75 18.90 9.80
C ASP A 186 -22.81 17.37 9.85
N LYS A 187 -22.19 16.80 10.90
CA LYS A 187 -22.27 15.40 11.36
C LYS A 187 -22.16 14.32 10.27
N LYS A 188 -20.98 13.68 10.14
CA LYS A 188 -20.96 12.32 9.57
C LYS A 188 -19.75 11.53 10.03
N LEU A 189 -20.03 10.41 10.69
CA LEU A 189 -19.08 9.35 11.04
C LEU A 189 -18.20 8.95 9.83
N ASP A 190 -18.73 9.09 8.62
CA ASP A 190 -18.06 8.87 7.34
C ASP A 190 -16.84 9.79 7.14
N PHE A 191 -16.96 11.09 7.47
CA PHE A 191 -15.84 12.03 7.36
C PHE A 191 -14.74 11.72 8.39
N ILE A 192 -15.14 11.33 9.60
CA ILE A 192 -14.23 10.93 10.68
C ILE A 192 -13.41 9.71 10.26
N ASN A 193 -14.08 8.70 9.71
CA ASN A 193 -13.45 7.45 9.26
C ASN A 193 -12.55 7.68 8.04
N GLU A 194 -12.98 8.48 7.06
CA GLU A 194 -12.18 8.82 5.89
C GLU A 194 -11.00 9.76 6.22
N HIS A 195 -11.12 10.60 7.25
CA HIS A 195 -10.13 11.62 7.58
C HIS A 195 -9.56 11.43 8.99
N ARG A 196 -9.26 10.19 9.39
CA ARG A 196 -8.64 9.88 10.69
C ARG A 196 -7.41 10.75 11.01
N GLN A 197 -6.60 11.06 10.00
CA GLN A 197 -5.44 11.96 10.18
C GLN A 197 -5.82 13.43 10.43
N TYR A 198 -6.93 13.90 9.87
CA TYR A 198 -7.40 15.27 10.10
C TYR A 198 -7.71 15.49 11.58
N GLN A 199 -8.40 14.54 12.23
CA GLN A 199 -8.68 14.59 13.66
C GLN A 199 -7.41 14.62 14.51
N LEU A 200 -6.47 13.70 14.23
CA LEU A 200 -5.19 13.63 14.94
C LEU A 200 -4.33 14.90 14.78
N LEU A 201 -4.54 15.66 13.71
CA LEU A 201 -3.85 16.93 13.48
C LEU A 201 -4.49 18.07 14.24
N ILE A 202 -5.84 18.14 14.29
CA ILE A 202 -6.56 19.16 15.07
C ILE A 202 -6.28 19.02 16.57
N GLU A 203 -6.23 17.80 17.13
CA GLU A 203 -5.96 17.59 18.55
C GLU A 203 -4.57 18.07 19.01
N LYS A 204 -3.65 18.32 18.07
CA LYS A 204 -2.28 18.78 18.34
C LYS A 204 -2.11 20.30 18.21
N HIS A 205 -3.14 21.01 17.80
CA HIS A 205 -3.17 22.46 17.59
C HIS A 205 -4.19 23.12 18.52
#